data_AF-A0A842VRW8-F1
#
_entry.id   AF-A0A842VRW8-F1
#
_cell.length_a   1.000
_cell.length_b   1.000
_cell.length_c   1.000
_cell.angle_alpha   90.00
_cell.angle_beta   90.00
_cell.angle_gamma   90.00
#
_symmetry.space_group_name_H-M   'P 1'
#
loop_
_entity.id
_entity.type
_entity.pdbx_description
1 polymer ?
#
loop_
_entity_poly.entity_id
_entity_poly.type
_entity_poly.pdbx_seq_one_letter_code
_entity_poly.pdbx_strand_id
1 'polypeptide(L)'
;MYTINVKLCKDTNILNETTVDVRIDNTKPEIISIHCDPPLQYVNKSINVSTIIYEDSIIDEVNIVIQYPDMIQENISIIQNKSEDVFFYNHTFNQHGEYNFKIWVKDICGNQNTSNVQYFWILEGFFLNLDDFPIYDAEEPHREMCGPAVAQMTLNYIWWNQTKDPDEPPYLFDSQFDLYQNGVENNSNVSLPYLDTVGLWHIIQDNRPQPYSEYGYNFAKYSNDNLTETMKRICLWINYTIGTYGGYKPGHPLHVPAMIPAYGDYSNWMAVRGIHTNKSCYPLQEDLSIFGFWINDPLPQGIGSNSYKSVTQWIDTYYKPMDTDDQYNNKYVAIVEPPQDLHEQDILLIKPKEQLNEIQKNVIQNYRGNKNMPLTLKKLCNTWIVQAAIYGLREELLPYDKDLSQLFDKTKPINPIFVQNKNGRDYYIVSFGEIGAEFSSRISNISIVVLIDGYDGHFLEASWVNKPVEYNILSYKSDTLYYSDGSPYYPIQKHINKT
;
A
#
# COMPACT_ATOMS: atom_id res chain seq x y z
N MET A 1 -31.79 -30.68 -35.17
CA MET A 1 -31.20 -31.99 -35.52
C MET A 1 -31.64 -32.32 -36.94
N TYR A 2 -30.71 -32.69 -37.81
CA TYR A 2 -30.96 -33.05 -39.21
C TYR A 2 -30.50 -34.48 -39.43
N THR A 3 -31.28 -35.31 -40.11
CA THR A 3 -30.84 -36.64 -40.53
C THR A 3 -30.44 -36.57 -42.00
N ILE A 4 -29.15 -36.70 -42.28
CA ILE A 4 -28.61 -36.73 -43.63
C ILE A 4 -28.62 -38.17 -44.11
N ASN A 5 -29.34 -38.44 -45.18
CA ASN A 5 -29.34 -39.74 -45.82
C ASN A 5 -28.24 -39.78 -46.89
N VAL A 6 -27.32 -40.74 -46.76
CA VAL A 6 -26.19 -40.93 -47.67
C VAL A 6 -26.39 -42.22 -48.45
N LYS A 7 -26.54 -42.09 -49.77
CA LYS A 7 -26.72 -43.21 -50.70
C LYS A 7 -25.49 -43.37 -51.56
N LEU A 8 -24.84 -44.53 -51.46
CA LEU A 8 -23.83 -44.95 -52.41
C LEU A 8 -24.54 -45.65 -53.56
N CYS A 9 -24.43 -45.12 -54.78
CA CYS A 9 -25.06 -45.69 -55.97
C CYS A 9 -24.02 -46.06 -57.02
N LYS A 10 -24.31 -47.09 -57.83
CA LYS A 10 -23.68 -47.32 -59.13
C LYS A 10 -24.76 -47.20 -60.19
N ASP A 11 -24.60 -46.24 -61.09
CA ASP A 11 -25.66 -45.75 -61.97
C ASP A 11 -26.91 -45.34 -61.16
N THR A 12 -28.08 -45.92 -61.45
CA THR A 12 -29.34 -45.67 -60.73
C THR A 12 -29.58 -46.64 -59.57
N ASN A 13 -28.72 -47.63 -59.35
CA ASN A 13 -28.91 -48.64 -58.31
C ASN A 13 -28.20 -48.24 -57.02
N ILE A 14 -28.96 -48.14 -55.93
CA ILE A 14 -28.42 -47.92 -54.58
C ILE A 14 -27.68 -49.20 -54.16
N LEU A 15 -26.37 -49.08 -53.98
CA LEU A 15 -25.50 -50.15 -53.49
C LEU A 15 -25.46 -50.20 -51.96
N ASN A 16 -25.54 -49.05 -51.31
CA ASN A 16 -25.60 -48.93 -49.86
C ASN A 16 -26.32 -47.63 -49.47
N GLU A 17 -27.02 -47.65 -48.34
CA GLU A 17 -27.72 -46.50 -47.79
C GLU A 17 -27.45 -46.45 -46.29
N THR A 18 -27.06 -45.28 -45.80
CA THR A 18 -26.87 -45.01 -44.38
C THR A 18 -27.44 -43.65 -44.03
N THR A 19 -27.68 -43.43 -42.75
CA THR A 19 -28.13 -42.15 -42.22
C THR A 19 -27.11 -41.63 -41.21
N VAL A 20 -26.86 -40.33 -41.25
CA VAL A 20 -26.01 -39.62 -40.29
C VAL A 20 -26.85 -38.52 -39.65
N ASP A 21 -26.98 -38.57 -38.33
CA ASP A 21 -27.62 -37.48 -37.58
C ASP A 21 -26.60 -36.36 -37.35
N VAL A 22 -26.98 -35.14 -37.74
CA VAL A 22 -26.19 -33.91 -37.58
C VAL A 22 -26.95 -32.96 -36.66
N ARG A 23 -26.36 -32.65 -35.50
CA ARG A 23 -26.79 -31.54 -34.66
C ARG A 23 -26.17 -30.26 -35.23
N ILE A 24 -26.99 -29.29 -35.60
CA ILE A 24 -26.54 -27.93 -35.90
C ILE A 24 -26.89 -27.11 -34.66
N ASP A 25 -25.85 -26.55 -34.06
CA ASP A 25 -25.93 -25.70 -32.90
C ASP A 25 -25.05 -24.48 -33.15
N ASN A 26 -25.61 -23.30 -32.96
CA ASN A 26 -24.90 -22.03 -33.14
C ASN A 26 -25.01 -21.15 -31.88
N THR A 27 -25.56 -21.70 -30.79
CA THR A 27 -25.64 -21.00 -29.50
C THR A 27 -24.27 -21.10 -28.84
N LYS A 28 -23.77 -19.99 -28.29
CA LYS A 28 -22.50 -20.00 -27.56
C LYS A 28 -22.76 -20.34 -26.09
N PRO A 29 -21.83 -21.04 -25.42
CA PRO A 29 -21.93 -21.25 -23.99
C PRO A 29 -21.92 -19.93 -23.24
N GLU A 30 -22.71 -19.84 -22.18
CA GLU A 30 -22.79 -18.68 -21.31
C GLU A 30 -21.94 -18.90 -20.06
N ILE A 31 -21.03 -17.96 -19.76
CA ILE A 31 -20.20 -17.99 -18.55
C ILE A 31 -20.81 -16.98 -17.56
N ILE A 32 -21.24 -17.46 -16.39
CA ILE A 32 -21.85 -16.62 -15.35
C ILE A 32 -21.18 -16.87 -13.99
N SER A 33 -21.29 -15.87 -13.10
CA SER A 33 -20.88 -15.97 -11.69
C SER A 33 -19.41 -16.38 -11.47
N ILE A 34 -18.49 -15.73 -12.18
CA ILE A 34 -17.05 -15.91 -11.94
C ILE A 34 -16.71 -15.36 -10.55
N HIS A 35 -16.13 -16.20 -9.71
CA HIS A 35 -15.72 -15.87 -8.35
C HIS A 35 -14.28 -16.30 -8.11
N CYS A 36 -13.50 -15.48 -7.40
CA CYS A 36 -12.14 -15.78 -6.96
C CYS A 36 -12.06 -15.61 -5.45
N ASP A 37 -11.75 -16.68 -4.73
CA ASP A 37 -11.75 -16.70 -3.27
C ASP A 37 -10.46 -17.32 -2.68
N PRO A 38 -9.70 -16.58 -1.85
CA PRO A 38 -9.80 -15.14 -1.68
C PRO A 38 -9.22 -14.40 -2.91
N PRO A 39 -9.62 -13.15 -3.22
CA PRO A 39 -9.01 -12.37 -4.31
C PRO A 39 -7.61 -11.82 -3.95
N LEU A 40 -7.22 -11.92 -2.68
CA LEU A 40 -5.92 -11.56 -2.12
C LEU A 40 -5.44 -12.71 -1.25
N GLN A 41 -4.26 -13.26 -1.54
CA GLN A 41 -3.76 -14.45 -0.85
C GLN A 41 -2.25 -14.39 -0.67
N TYR A 42 -1.70 -15.12 0.30
CA TYR A 42 -0.25 -15.22 0.47
C TYR A 42 0.37 -16.31 -0.41
N VAL A 43 1.65 -16.12 -0.75
CA VAL A 43 2.49 -17.15 -1.38
C VAL A 43 2.31 -18.50 -0.67
N ASN A 44 2.19 -19.56 -1.45
CA ASN A 44 1.98 -20.94 -1.01
C ASN A 44 0.65 -21.21 -0.28
N LYS A 45 -0.32 -20.30 -0.37
CA LYS A 45 -1.72 -20.55 0.01
C LYS A 45 -2.60 -20.69 -1.23
N SER A 46 -3.76 -21.32 -1.05
CA SER A 46 -4.66 -21.68 -2.14
C SER A 46 -5.60 -20.53 -2.51
N ILE A 47 -5.84 -20.40 -3.81
CA ILE A 47 -6.89 -19.60 -4.42
C ILE A 47 -7.89 -20.57 -5.03
N ASN A 48 -9.18 -20.27 -4.94
CA ASN A 48 -10.23 -20.94 -5.67
C ASN A 48 -10.88 -19.99 -6.67
N VAL A 49 -10.71 -20.24 -7.97
CA VAL A 49 -11.49 -19.61 -9.03
C VAL A 49 -12.64 -20.53 -9.40
N SER A 50 -13.88 -20.06 -9.33
CA SER A 50 -15.07 -20.83 -9.68
C SER A 50 -15.99 -20.07 -10.62
N THR A 51 -16.80 -20.79 -11.40
CA THR A 51 -17.75 -20.22 -12.35
C THR A 51 -18.87 -21.22 -12.65
N ILE A 52 -20.03 -20.72 -13.05
CA ILE A 52 -21.12 -21.53 -13.61
C ILE A 52 -21.10 -21.35 -15.13
N ILE A 53 -21.32 -22.44 -15.86
CA ILE A 53 -21.42 -22.41 -17.32
C ILE A 53 -22.76 -23.00 -17.72
N TYR A 54 -23.55 -22.22 -18.46
CA TYR A 54 -24.83 -22.65 -19.00
C TYR A 54 -24.69 -22.92 -20.51
N GLU A 55 -25.22 -24.05 -20.95
CA GLU A 55 -25.19 -24.47 -22.35
C GLU A 55 -26.37 -25.42 -22.60
N ASP A 56 -26.99 -25.33 -23.77
CA ASP A 56 -28.10 -26.22 -24.18
C ASP A 56 -27.58 -27.50 -24.88
N SER A 57 -26.27 -27.55 -25.13
CA SER A 57 -25.50 -28.66 -25.65
C SER A 57 -24.51 -29.25 -24.63
N ILE A 58 -23.60 -30.11 -25.10
CA ILE A 58 -22.57 -30.71 -24.24
C ILE A 58 -21.33 -29.81 -24.32
N ILE A 59 -20.77 -29.46 -23.16
CA ILE A 59 -19.50 -28.75 -23.08
C ILE A 59 -18.35 -29.70 -23.47
N ASP A 60 -17.50 -29.27 -24.40
CA ASP A 60 -16.32 -30.00 -24.87
C ASP A 60 -15.07 -29.60 -24.06
N GLU A 61 -14.86 -28.30 -23.89
CA GLU A 61 -13.70 -27.76 -23.18
C GLU A 61 -14.10 -26.63 -22.24
N VAL A 62 -13.52 -26.65 -21.04
CA VAL A 62 -13.48 -25.50 -20.13
C VAL A 62 -12.04 -25.32 -19.70
N ASN A 63 -11.49 -24.15 -19.99
CA ASN A 63 -10.14 -23.80 -19.60
C ASN A 63 -10.10 -22.49 -18.83
N ILE A 64 -9.22 -22.43 -17.83
CA ILE A 64 -8.77 -21.17 -17.25
C ILE A 64 -7.47 -20.78 -17.93
N VAL A 65 -7.42 -19.55 -18.46
CA VAL A 65 -6.21 -18.97 -19.04
C VAL A 65 -5.67 -17.97 -18.03
N ILE A 66 -4.53 -18.29 -17.42
CA ILE A 66 -3.89 -17.47 -16.38
C ILE A 66 -2.62 -16.84 -16.97
N GLN A 67 -2.48 -15.54 -16.78
CA GLN A 67 -1.25 -14.80 -17.00
C GLN A 67 -0.61 -14.52 -15.65
N TYR A 68 0.60 -15.04 -15.47
CA TYR A 68 1.44 -14.88 -14.31
C TYR A 68 2.03 -13.46 -14.25
N PRO A 69 2.53 -13.02 -13.08
CA PRO A 69 3.16 -11.70 -12.92
C PRO A 69 4.36 -11.46 -13.84
N ASP A 70 5.05 -12.51 -14.28
CA ASP A 70 6.17 -12.46 -15.24
C ASP A 70 5.72 -12.46 -16.71
N MET A 71 4.42 -12.29 -16.96
CA MET A 71 3.77 -12.30 -18.26
C MET A 71 3.70 -13.67 -18.95
N ILE A 72 4.14 -14.75 -18.30
CA ILE A 72 3.93 -16.10 -18.81
C ILE A 72 2.43 -16.41 -18.78
N GLN A 73 1.93 -17.04 -19.84
CA GLN A 73 0.54 -17.48 -19.90
C GLN A 73 0.45 -19.00 -19.90
N GLU A 74 -0.46 -19.53 -19.10
CA GLU A 74 -0.83 -20.93 -19.08
C GLU A 74 -2.31 -21.10 -19.41
N ASN A 75 -2.61 -22.17 -20.14
CA ASN A 75 -3.96 -22.58 -20.49
C ASN A 75 -4.24 -23.93 -19.83
N ILE A 76 -5.11 -23.94 -18.83
CA ILE A 76 -5.29 -25.07 -17.93
C ILE A 76 -6.72 -25.59 -18.06
N SER A 77 -6.89 -26.87 -18.35
CA SER A 77 -8.20 -27.48 -18.43
C SER A 77 -8.79 -27.72 -17.05
N ILE A 78 -10.04 -27.27 -16.87
CA ILE A 78 -10.83 -27.43 -15.64
C ILE A 78 -12.12 -28.21 -15.89
N ILE A 79 -12.28 -28.81 -17.07
CA ILE A 79 -13.48 -29.58 -17.46
C ILE A 79 -13.83 -30.70 -16.46
N GLN A 80 -12.81 -31.28 -15.82
CA GLN A 80 -12.96 -32.34 -14.81
C GLN A 80 -13.14 -31.80 -13.37
N ASN A 81 -12.86 -30.52 -13.14
CA ASN A 81 -12.96 -29.91 -11.82
C ASN A 81 -14.34 -29.26 -11.67
N LYS A 82 -15.36 -30.09 -11.44
CA LYS A 82 -16.76 -29.67 -11.40
C LYS A 82 -17.46 -30.24 -10.17
N SER A 83 -18.28 -29.42 -9.50
CA SER A 83 -19.22 -29.84 -8.46
C SER A 83 -20.59 -29.31 -8.83
N GLU A 84 -21.55 -30.22 -9.07
CA GLU A 84 -22.84 -29.86 -9.71
C GLU A 84 -22.59 -29.04 -10.95
N ASP A 85 -23.10 -27.82 -11.11
CA ASP A 85 -22.87 -26.96 -12.29
C ASP A 85 -21.72 -25.95 -12.13
N VAL A 86 -20.95 -26.05 -11.05
CA VAL A 86 -19.84 -25.15 -10.74
C VAL A 86 -18.51 -25.78 -11.18
N PHE A 87 -17.86 -25.17 -12.16
CA PHE A 87 -16.48 -25.45 -12.51
C PHE A 87 -15.55 -24.67 -11.59
N PHE A 88 -14.44 -25.28 -11.18
CA PHE A 88 -13.50 -24.63 -10.28
C PHE A 88 -12.03 -24.95 -10.59
N TYR A 89 -11.15 -24.06 -10.14
CA TYR A 89 -9.71 -24.20 -10.19
C TYR A 89 -9.17 -23.81 -8.82
N ASN A 90 -8.75 -24.82 -8.06
CA ASN A 90 -8.09 -24.63 -6.77
C ASN A 90 -6.60 -24.88 -6.94
N HIS A 91 -5.79 -23.84 -6.73
CA HIS A 91 -4.35 -23.93 -6.91
C HIS A 91 -3.60 -23.04 -5.94
N THR A 92 -2.34 -23.41 -5.72
CA THR A 92 -1.41 -22.69 -4.85
C THR A 92 -0.33 -22.05 -5.71
N PHE A 93 -0.09 -20.76 -5.51
CA PHE A 93 0.87 -19.99 -6.28
C PHE A 93 2.11 -19.66 -5.44
N ASN A 94 3.29 -19.82 -6.02
CA ASN A 94 4.57 -19.59 -5.34
C ASN A 94 5.24 -18.26 -5.73
N GLN A 95 4.75 -17.61 -6.78
CA GLN A 95 5.24 -16.32 -7.26
C GLN A 95 4.32 -15.22 -6.76
N HIS A 96 4.89 -14.12 -6.25
CA HIS A 96 4.12 -12.96 -5.85
C HIS A 96 3.78 -12.07 -7.04
N GLY A 97 2.70 -11.30 -6.90
CA GLY A 97 2.28 -10.28 -7.85
C GLY A 97 0.83 -10.43 -8.32
N GLU A 98 0.49 -9.65 -9.33
CA GLU A 98 -0.82 -9.64 -9.97
C GLU A 98 -0.95 -10.79 -10.97
N TYR A 99 -1.97 -11.62 -10.79
CA TYR A 99 -2.37 -12.64 -11.74
C TYR A 99 -3.60 -12.19 -12.49
N ASN A 100 -3.56 -12.24 -13.82
CA ASN A 100 -4.72 -11.96 -14.65
C ASN A 100 -5.28 -13.28 -15.18
N PHE A 101 -6.59 -13.47 -15.16
CA PHE A 101 -7.20 -14.70 -15.68
C PHE A 101 -8.49 -14.45 -16.46
N LYS A 102 -8.83 -15.42 -17.32
CA LYS A 102 -10.11 -15.49 -18.04
C LYS A 102 -10.55 -16.94 -18.16
N ILE A 103 -11.86 -17.15 -18.23
CA ILE A 103 -12.46 -18.45 -18.51
C ILE A 103 -12.75 -18.52 -20.01
N TRP A 104 -12.30 -19.59 -20.66
CA TRP A 104 -12.61 -19.90 -22.05
C TRP A 104 -13.34 -21.23 -22.11
N VAL A 105 -14.40 -21.29 -22.90
CA VAL A 105 -15.28 -22.46 -23.01
C VAL A 105 -15.61 -22.74 -24.47
N LYS A 106 -15.72 -24.03 -24.81
CA LYS A 106 -16.13 -24.53 -26.11
C LYS A 106 -17.11 -25.69 -25.96
N ASP A 107 -18.16 -25.71 -26.78
CA ASP A 107 -19.09 -26.85 -26.86
C ASP A 107 -18.65 -27.91 -27.90
N ILE A 108 -19.37 -29.04 -27.96
CA ILE A 108 -19.12 -30.12 -28.93
C ILE A 108 -19.40 -29.74 -30.39
N CYS A 109 -20.11 -28.63 -30.62
CA CYS A 109 -20.44 -28.09 -31.94
C CYS A 109 -19.41 -27.04 -32.40
N GLY A 110 -18.46 -26.67 -31.55
CA GLY A 110 -17.40 -25.70 -31.82
C GLY A 110 -17.75 -24.25 -31.50
N ASN A 111 -18.91 -23.98 -30.88
CA ASN A 111 -19.23 -22.65 -30.39
C ASN A 111 -18.40 -22.34 -29.15
N GLN A 112 -17.85 -21.13 -29.10
CA GLN A 112 -16.91 -20.71 -28.05
C GLN A 112 -17.28 -19.37 -27.44
N ASN A 113 -16.96 -19.22 -26.16
CA ASN A 113 -17.09 -17.97 -25.41
C ASN A 113 -15.88 -17.74 -24.50
N THR A 114 -15.64 -16.47 -24.13
CA THR A 114 -14.55 -16.09 -23.23
C THR A 114 -15.04 -15.00 -22.30
N SER A 115 -14.71 -15.11 -21.02
CA SER A 115 -15.04 -14.08 -20.04
C SER A 115 -14.23 -12.81 -20.24
N ASN A 116 -14.65 -11.73 -19.58
CA ASN A 116 -13.77 -10.60 -19.30
C ASN A 116 -12.57 -11.04 -18.46
N VAL A 117 -11.48 -10.28 -18.54
CA VAL A 117 -10.30 -10.48 -17.70
C VAL A 117 -10.65 -10.11 -16.26
N GLN A 118 -10.29 -10.99 -15.34
CA GLN A 118 -10.35 -10.82 -13.89
C GLN A 118 -8.93 -10.90 -13.33
N TYR A 119 -8.73 -10.51 -12.08
CA TYR A 119 -7.42 -10.58 -11.43
C TYR A 119 -7.52 -11.00 -9.97
N PHE A 120 -6.40 -11.52 -9.45
CA PHE A 120 -6.17 -11.73 -8.02
C PHE A 120 -4.70 -11.46 -7.70
N TRP A 121 -4.38 -11.30 -6.42
CA TRP A 121 -3.04 -10.98 -5.96
C TRP A 121 -2.48 -12.09 -5.08
N ILE A 122 -1.24 -12.46 -5.35
CA ILE A 122 -0.43 -13.29 -4.46
C ILE A 122 0.61 -12.42 -3.79
N LEU A 123 0.54 -12.34 -2.47
CA LEU A 123 1.40 -11.52 -1.63
C LEU A 123 2.60 -12.31 -1.16
N GLU A 124 3.78 -11.73 -1.32
CA GLU A 124 4.94 -12.09 -0.53
C GLU A 124 5.04 -11.11 0.63
N GLY A 125 4.68 -11.57 1.83
CA GLY A 125 4.90 -10.78 3.03
C GLY A 125 3.74 -10.78 4.02
N PHE A 126 3.80 -9.82 4.92
CA PHE A 126 2.81 -9.49 5.94
C PHE A 126 2.73 -7.99 6.01
N PHE A 127 1.54 -7.46 6.12
CA PHE A 127 1.36 -6.05 6.43
C PHE A 127 0.31 -5.92 7.52
N LEU A 128 0.46 -4.87 8.30
CA LEU A 128 -0.55 -4.40 9.22
C LEU A 128 -0.60 -2.89 9.07
N ASN A 129 -1.74 -2.40 8.62
CA ASN A 129 -1.98 -0.99 8.42
C ASN A 129 -3.21 -0.59 9.23
N LEU A 130 -3.05 0.34 10.16
CA LEU A 130 -4.14 0.86 10.98
C LEU A 130 -4.87 1.95 10.18
N ASP A 131 -5.73 1.55 9.25
CA ASP A 131 -6.43 2.47 8.34
C ASP A 131 -7.43 3.38 9.04
N ASP A 132 -8.00 2.93 10.14
CA ASP A 132 -8.90 3.73 10.98
C ASP A 132 -8.14 4.63 11.96
N PHE A 133 -6.79 4.63 11.94
CA PHE A 133 -5.99 5.51 12.79
C PHE A 133 -6.15 6.97 12.34
N PRO A 134 -6.60 7.88 13.22
CA PRO A 134 -6.97 9.23 12.82
C PRO A 134 -5.74 10.06 12.44
N ILE A 135 -5.99 11.13 11.70
CA ILE A 135 -5.01 12.19 11.42
C ILE A 135 -5.59 13.53 11.86
N TYR A 136 -4.81 14.26 12.66
CA TYR A 136 -5.05 15.64 13.03
C TYR A 136 -3.83 16.50 12.71
N ASP A 137 -4.04 17.62 12.03
CA ASP A 137 -3.00 18.61 11.80
C ASP A 137 -2.54 19.20 13.13
N ALA A 138 -1.24 19.49 13.26
CA ALA A 138 -0.68 20.20 14.41
C ALA A 138 -1.25 21.63 14.46
N GLU A 139 -1.80 22.03 15.61
CA GLU A 139 -2.29 23.40 15.85
C GLU A 139 -1.14 24.42 15.80
N GLU A 140 -1.44 25.70 15.64
CA GLU A 140 -0.41 26.73 15.72
C GLU A 140 0.04 26.93 17.19
N PRO A 141 1.36 27.04 17.46
CA PRO A 141 2.50 26.98 16.54
C PRO A 141 2.87 25.55 16.11
N HIS A 142 2.82 25.29 14.80
CA HIS A 142 2.80 23.92 14.23
C HIS A 142 3.87 22.94 14.75
N ARG A 143 5.14 23.36 14.85
CA ARG A 143 6.23 22.44 15.27
C ARG A 143 6.12 22.02 16.73
N GLU A 144 5.66 22.92 17.59
CA GLU A 144 5.47 22.69 19.03
C GLU A 144 4.29 21.76 19.28
N MET A 145 3.33 21.77 18.35
CA MET A 145 2.10 20.99 18.43
C MET A 145 2.19 19.62 17.74
N CYS A 146 3.28 19.26 17.05
CA CYS A 146 3.41 17.93 16.45
C CYS A 146 3.33 16.79 17.49
N GLY A 147 4.02 16.92 18.64
CA GLY A 147 3.93 15.95 19.73
C GLY A 147 2.49 15.82 20.29
N PRO A 148 1.86 16.93 20.70
CA PRO A 148 0.45 16.97 21.10
C PRO A 148 -0.52 16.39 20.06
N ALA A 149 -0.34 16.67 18.78
CA ALA A 149 -1.17 16.14 17.70
C ALA A 149 -1.06 14.60 17.61
N VAL A 150 0.16 14.06 17.63
CA VAL A 150 0.38 12.60 17.67
C VAL A 150 -0.21 11.99 18.95
N ALA A 151 -0.13 12.68 20.08
CA ALA A 151 -0.76 12.25 21.32
C ALA A 151 -2.29 12.19 21.20
N GLN A 152 -2.90 13.24 20.65
CA GLN A 152 -4.34 13.32 20.40
C GLN A 152 -4.81 12.19 19.46
N MET A 153 -4.11 11.96 18.34
CA MET A 153 -4.43 10.86 17.42
C MET A 153 -4.41 9.51 18.15
N THR A 154 -3.36 9.26 18.94
CA THR A 154 -3.18 8.01 19.67
C THR A 154 -4.25 7.82 20.74
N LEU A 155 -4.53 8.84 21.54
CA LEU A 155 -5.50 8.77 22.63
C LEU A 155 -6.93 8.60 22.11
N ASN A 156 -7.33 9.38 21.10
CA ASN A 156 -8.64 9.25 20.46
C ASN A 156 -8.82 7.83 19.91
N TYR A 157 -7.79 7.28 19.27
CA TYR A 157 -7.82 5.93 18.73
C TYR A 157 -7.97 4.86 19.82
N ILE A 158 -7.14 4.84 20.87
CA ILE A 158 -7.21 3.77 21.89
C ILE A 158 -8.47 3.84 22.78
N TRP A 159 -9.08 5.02 22.91
CA TRP A 159 -10.37 5.18 23.57
C TRP A 159 -11.56 4.82 22.69
N TRP A 160 -11.36 4.73 21.38
CA TRP A 160 -12.41 4.40 20.44
C TRP A 160 -13.00 3.04 20.73
N ASN A 161 -14.34 2.96 20.74
CA ASN A 161 -15.05 1.70 20.84
C ASN A 161 -15.89 1.47 19.59
N GLN A 162 -15.39 0.70 18.64
CA GLN A 162 -16.05 0.42 17.35
C GLN A 162 -17.41 -0.29 17.51
N THR A 163 -17.74 -0.85 18.68
CA THR A 163 -19.09 -1.43 18.92
C THR A 163 -20.13 -0.38 19.30
N LYS A 164 -19.70 0.80 19.77
CA LYS A 164 -20.55 1.93 20.15
C LYS A 164 -20.49 3.05 19.13
N ASP A 165 -19.30 3.32 18.63
CA ASP A 165 -18.98 4.42 17.72
C ASP A 165 -18.40 3.81 16.43
N PRO A 166 -19.15 3.04 15.64
CA PRO A 166 -18.60 2.21 14.57
C PRO A 166 -17.93 2.97 13.42
N ASP A 167 -18.16 4.28 13.32
CA ASP A 167 -17.77 5.08 12.16
C ASP A 167 -16.36 5.68 12.29
N GLU A 168 -15.99 6.25 13.44
CA GLU A 168 -14.69 6.90 13.63
C GLU A 168 -14.30 7.09 15.12
N PRO A 169 -12.99 7.24 15.42
CA PRO A 169 -12.50 7.57 16.75
C PRO A 169 -13.11 8.85 17.34
N PRO A 170 -13.42 8.89 18.66
CA PRO A 170 -13.99 10.07 19.30
C PRO A 170 -12.97 11.21 19.36
N TYR A 171 -13.47 12.45 19.32
CA TYR A 171 -12.66 13.63 19.60
C TYR A 171 -12.66 13.90 21.12
N LEU A 172 -11.64 13.41 21.84
CA LEU A 172 -11.60 13.51 23.30
C LEU A 172 -11.12 14.86 23.81
N PHE A 173 -10.34 15.57 23.00
CA PHE A 173 -9.69 16.81 23.37
C PHE A 173 -10.09 17.89 22.38
N ASP A 174 -10.67 18.98 22.87
CA ASP A 174 -11.12 20.10 22.04
C ASP A 174 -9.96 20.95 21.47
N SER A 175 -8.77 20.82 22.05
CA SER A 175 -7.54 21.47 21.59
C SER A 175 -6.29 20.67 21.99
N GLN A 176 -5.25 20.77 21.16
CA GLN A 176 -3.92 20.21 21.43
C GLN A 176 -3.16 20.98 22.53
N PHE A 177 -3.59 22.20 22.86
CA PHE A 177 -2.91 23.05 23.83
C PHE A 177 -2.86 22.46 25.24
N ASP A 178 -3.91 21.77 25.69
CA ASP A 178 -3.93 21.15 27.02
C ASP A 178 -2.95 19.97 27.10
N LEU A 179 -2.86 19.18 26.02
CA LEU A 179 -1.85 18.11 25.90
C LEU A 179 -0.45 18.70 25.88
N TYR A 180 -0.25 19.80 25.14
CA TYR A 180 1.00 20.53 25.10
C TYR A 180 1.46 20.97 26.49
N GLN A 181 0.61 21.71 27.24
CA GLN A 181 0.95 22.20 28.58
C GLN A 181 1.31 21.06 29.53
N ASN A 182 0.50 19.99 29.56
CA ASN A 182 0.79 18.82 30.39
C ASN A 182 2.13 18.17 30.02
N GLY A 183 2.41 18.02 28.73
CA GLY A 183 3.66 17.40 28.28
C GLY A 183 4.89 18.24 28.59
N VAL A 184 4.86 19.55 28.31
CA VAL A 184 6.04 20.41 28.54
C VAL A 184 6.37 20.55 30.03
N GLU A 185 5.35 20.56 30.91
CA GLU A 185 5.54 20.51 32.36
C GLU A 185 6.25 19.23 32.82
N ASN A 186 6.16 18.16 32.03
CA ASN A 186 6.76 16.85 32.30
C ASN A 186 7.96 16.51 31.41
N ASN A 187 8.43 17.45 30.59
CA ASN A 187 9.67 17.29 29.85
C ASN A 187 10.84 17.05 30.82
N SER A 188 11.78 16.19 30.43
CA SER A 188 13.08 16.10 31.07
C SER A 188 13.90 17.37 30.86
N ASN A 189 13.82 17.98 29.67
CA ASN A 189 14.42 19.27 29.39
C ASN A 189 13.35 20.38 29.41
N VAL A 190 13.20 21.00 30.58
CA VAL A 190 12.24 22.08 30.86
C VAL A 190 12.45 23.36 30.02
N SER A 191 13.56 23.46 29.27
CA SER A 191 13.83 24.61 28.40
C SER A 191 13.40 24.38 26.95
N LEU A 192 12.99 23.15 26.58
CA LEU A 192 12.51 22.86 25.24
C LEU A 192 11.09 23.40 25.04
N PRO A 193 10.82 24.08 23.90
CA PRO A 193 9.47 24.51 23.56
C PRO A 193 8.64 23.36 22.96
N TYR A 194 9.22 22.19 22.73
CA TYR A 194 8.59 20.99 22.16
C TYR A 194 8.48 19.89 23.22
N LEU A 195 7.62 18.90 23.00
CA LEU A 195 7.61 17.69 23.83
C LEU A 195 8.86 16.85 23.58
N ASP A 196 9.62 16.56 24.63
CA ASP A 196 10.65 15.53 24.58
C ASP A 196 10.05 14.12 24.78
N THR A 197 10.92 13.11 24.74
CA THR A 197 10.52 11.71 24.92
C THR A 197 9.72 11.48 26.21
N VAL A 198 10.03 12.20 27.29
CA VAL A 198 9.36 12.05 28.58
C VAL A 198 8.03 12.79 28.59
N GLY A 199 7.98 14.02 28.08
CA GLY A 199 6.75 14.79 27.97
C GLY A 199 5.67 14.06 27.15
N LEU A 200 6.03 13.55 25.96
CA LEU A 200 5.07 12.82 25.13
C LEU A 200 4.60 11.51 25.80
N TRP A 201 5.54 10.73 26.33
CA TRP A 201 5.22 9.49 27.04
C TRP A 201 4.29 9.74 28.22
N HIS A 202 4.54 10.80 29.01
CA HIS A 202 3.73 11.15 30.17
C HIS A 202 2.27 11.36 29.78
N ILE A 203 2.00 12.18 28.76
CA ILE A 203 0.65 12.44 28.26
C ILE A 203 -0.06 11.13 27.89
N ILE A 204 0.58 10.32 27.05
CA ILE A 204 -0.01 9.07 26.55
C ILE A 204 -0.28 8.11 27.71
N GLN A 205 0.71 7.93 28.58
CA GLN A 205 0.65 6.99 29.67
C GLN A 205 -0.44 7.39 30.67
N ASP A 206 -0.56 8.66 31.04
CA ASP A 206 -1.53 9.10 32.04
C ASP A 206 -2.97 9.14 31.52
N ASN A 207 -3.16 9.42 30.23
CA ASN A 207 -4.49 9.57 29.64
C ASN A 207 -5.01 8.31 28.94
N ARG A 208 -4.22 7.22 28.90
CA ARG A 208 -4.68 5.94 28.33
C ARG A 208 -5.84 5.35 29.13
N PRO A 209 -6.70 4.52 28.51
CA PRO A 209 -7.76 3.81 29.21
C PRO A 209 -7.24 2.99 30.40
N GLN A 210 -7.91 3.12 31.55
CA GLN A 210 -7.60 2.40 32.79
C GLN A 210 -8.82 1.62 33.29
N PRO A 211 -8.61 0.50 34.01
CA PRO A 211 -7.32 -0.06 34.43
C PRO A 211 -6.62 -0.89 33.34
N TYR A 212 -5.29 -1.04 33.44
CA TYR A 212 -4.51 -1.94 32.56
C TYR A 212 -5.07 -3.38 32.51
N SER A 213 -5.61 -3.90 33.61
CA SER A 213 -6.25 -5.22 33.68
C SER A 213 -7.50 -5.36 32.81
N GLU A 214 -8.09 -4.26 32.35
CA GLU A 214 -9.27 -4.24 31.48
C GLU A 214 -8.89 -3.86 30.04
N TYR A 215 -8.01 -2.88 29.84
CA TYR A 215 -7.72 -2.34 28.50
C TYR A 215 -6.37 -2.78 27.91
N GLY A 216 -5.40 -3.16 28.74
CA GLY A 216 -4.12 -3.71 28.30
C GLY A 216 -3.16 -2.75 27.57
N TYR A 217 -3.52 -1.48 27.39
CA TYR A 217 -2.60 -0.48 26.84
C TYR A 217 -1.52 -0.12 27.86
N ASN A 218 -0.27 -0.19 27.45
CA ASN A 218 0.87 0.28 28.20
C ASN A 218 1.88 0.84 27.20
N PHE A 219 2.48 1.98 27.51
CA PHE A 219 3.48 2.60 26.65
C PHE A 219 4.78 2.81 27.42
N ALA A 220 5.91 2.63 26.72
CA ALA A 220 7.23 2.85 27.28
C ALA A 220 8.09 3.74 26.38
N LYS A 221 9.08 4.37 27.00
CA LYS A 221 10.12 5.14 26.32
C LYS A 221 11.20 4.15 25.89
N TYR A 222 11.27 3.86 24.60
CA TYR A 222 12.30 2.99 24.05
C TYR A 222 13.39 3.81 23.37
N SER A 223 14.65 3.43 23.58
CA SER A 223 15.76 4.00 22.85
C SER A 223 16.90 2.99 22.70
N ASN A 224 17.58 3.01 21.56
CA ASN A 224 18.74 2.16 21.29
C ASN A 224 19.70 2.87 20.31
N ASP A 225 21.01 2.64 20.42
CA ASP A 225 21.99 3.13 19.43
C ASP A 225 22.00 2.26 18.15
N ASN A 226 21.44 1.05 18.22
CA ASN A 226 21.22 0.18 17.09
C ASN A 226 19.86 0.46 16.41
N LEU A 227 19.94 0.97 15.17
CA LEU A 227 18.79 1.24 14.30
C LEU A 227 17.92 0.00 14.09
N THR A 228 18.57 -1.11 13.74
CA THR A 228 17.92 -2.39 13.42
C THR A 228 17.12 -2.90 14.61
N GLU A 229 17.66 -2.72 15.83
CA GLU A 229 16.97 -3.13 17.05
C GLU A 229 15.76 -2.25 17.38
N THR A 230 15.82 -0.98 17.02
CA THR A 230 14.69 -0.07 17.17
C THR A 230 13.61 -0.32 16.13
N MET A 231 13.97 -0.60 14.88
CA MET A 231 13.03 -1.00 13.82
C MET A 231 12.31 -2.30 14.20
N LYS A 232 13.04 -3.30 14.70
CA LYS A 232 12.45 -4.53 15.23
C LYS A 232 11.40 -4.23 16.31
N ARG A 233 11.73 -3.34 17.25
CA ARG A 233 10.84 -2.92 18.34
C ARG A 233 9.55 -2.28 17.85
N ILE A 234 9.64 -1.39 16.86
CA ILE A 234 8.48 -0.72 16.26
C ILE A 234 7.57 -1.75 15.58
N CYS A 235 8.13 -2.66 14.77
CA CYS A 235 7.33 -3.69 14.09
C CYS A 235 6.64 -4.66 15.07
N LEU A 236 7.37 -5.07 16.12
CA LEU A 236 6.81 -5.90 17.18
C LEU A 236 5.65 -5.21 17.89
N TRP A 237 5.80 -3.93 18.20
CA TRP A 237 4.78 -3.16 18.90
C TRP A 237 3.52 -2.99 18.05
N ILE A 238 3.67 -2.57 16.80
CA ILE A 238 2.51 -2.34 15.92
C ILE A 238 1.71 -3.63 15.72
N ASN A 239 2.39 -4.77 15.58
CA ASN A 239 1.75 -6.08 15.44
C ASN A 239 1.40 -6.77 16.77
N TYR A 240 1.76 -6.20 17.91
CA TYR A 240 1.39 -6.77 19.21
C TYR A 240 -0.12 -6.67 19.40
N THR A 241 -0.74 -7.79 19.79
CA THR A 241 -2.17 -7.84 20.08
C THR A 241 -2.41 -7.53 21.55
N ILE A 242 -3.07 -6.40 21.81
CA ILE A 242 -3.54 -6.02 23.14
C ILE A 242 -4.45 -7.12 23.73
N GLY A 243 -4.28 -7.42 25.01
CA GLY A 243 -4.92 -8.57 25.67
C GLY A 243 -4.03 -9.80 25.82
N THR A 244 -2.80 -9.81 25.27
CA THR A 244 -1.90 -10.94 25.42
C THR A 244 -1.36 -11.08 26.86
N TYR A 245 -0.90 -9.98 27.47
CA TYR A 245 -0.45 -9.95 28.87
C TYR A 245 -1.33 -9.10 29.80
N GLY A 246 -2.14 -8.20 29.23
CA GLY A 246 -3.05 -7.30 29.95
C GLY A 246 -4.52 -7.66 29.71
N GLY A 247 -5.42 -6.77 30.09
CA GLY A 247 -6.82 -6.89 29.70
C GLY A 247 -7.02 -6.60 28.21
N TYR A 248 -8.18 -6.98 27.69
CA TYR A 248 -8.69 -6.45 26.44
C TYR A 248 -10.17 -6.17 26.60
N LYS A 249 -10.55 -4.93 26.28
CA LYS A 249 -11.95 -4.51 26.31
C LYS A 249 -12.54 -4.61 24.91
N PRO A 250 -13.60 -5.41 24.70
CA PRO A 250 -14.23 -5.54 23.39
C PRO A 250 -14.62 -4.21 22.78
N GLY A 251 -14.29 -4.07 21.49
CA GLY A 251 -14.57 -2.87 20.70
C GLY A 251 -13.43 -1.86 20.67
N HIS A 252 -12.42 -1.98 21.52
CA HIS A 252 -11.23 -1.12 21.47
C HIS A 252 -10.15 -1.67 20.52
N PRO A 253 -9.22 -0.85 20.00
CA PRO A 253 -8.20 -1.32 19.08
C PRO A 253 -7.28 -2.41 19.65
N LEU A 254 -7.04 -3.45 18.87
CA LEU A 254 -6.10 -4.54 19.21
C LEU A 254 -4.63 -4.18 18.94
N HIS A 255 -4.39 -3.25 18.03
CA HIS A 255 -3.08 -2.85 17.53
C HIS A 255 -2.97 -1.33 17.60
N VAL A 256 -1.79 -0.81 17.91
CA VAL A 256 -1.58 0.59 18.28
C VAL A 256 -0.35 1.13 17.55
N PRO A 257 -0.35 2.40 17.08
CA PRO A 257 0.81 2.97 16.41
C PRO A 257 2.04 3.08 17.32
N ALA A 258 3.21 3.23 16.71
CA ALA A 258 4.39 3.76 17.38
C ALA A 258 4.47 5.28 17.19
N MET A 259 4.98 5.99 18.19
CA MET A 259 5.19 7.45 18.09
C MET A 259 6.68 7.73 18.17
N ILE A 260 7.18 8.58 17.28
CA ILE A 260 8.61 8.73 17.05
C ILE A 260 8.98 10.18 16.76
N PRO A 261 10.11 10.67 17.28
CA PRO A 261 10.69 11.92 16.81
C PRO A 261 11.33 11.69 15.43
N ALA A 262 11.10 12.62 14.51
CA ALA A 262 11.68 12.62 13.18
C ALA A 262 12.83 13.64 13.08
N TYR A 263 13.69 13.46 12.09
CA TYR A 263 14.82 14.34 11.74
C TYR A 263 15.91 14.48 12.81
N GLY A 264 15.86 13.68 13.88
CA GLY A 264 16.90 13.64 14.92
C GLY A 264 16.72 14.69 16.01
N ASP A 265 15.56 15.33 16.10
CA ASP A 265 15.23 16.26 17.18
C ASP A 265 13.78 16.10 17.64
N TYR A 266 13.35 16.90 18.62
CA TYR A 266 11.99 16.87 19.18
C TYR A 266 11.00 17.81 18.48
N SER A 267 11.41 18.50 17.42
CA SER A 267 10.60 19.52 16.74
C SER A 267 9.57 18.95 15.77
N ASN A 268 9.64 17.65 15.46
CA ASN A 268 8.60 16.97 14.71
C ASN A 268 8.40 15.54 15.19
N TRP A 269 7.21 15.24 15.72
CA TRP A 269 6.80 13.88 16.06
C TRP A 269 5.88 13.33 14.98
N MET A 270 6.09 12.07 14.62
CA MET A 270 5.26 11.33 13.66
C MET A 270 4.69 10.07 14.30
N ALA A 271 3.60 9.55 13.74
CA ALA A 271 3.06 8.24 14.08
C ALA A 271 3.38 7.23 12.97
N VAL A 272 4.01 6.11 13.35
CA VAL A 272 4.10 4.92 12.50
C VAL A 272 2.85 4.10 12.74
N ARG A 273 1.90 4.16 11.81
CA ARG A 273 0.59 3.50 11.91
C ARG A 273 0.52 2.17 11.21
N GLY A 274 1.56 1.76 10.50
CA GLY A 274 1.57 0.48 9.82
C GLY A 274 2.96 0.00 9.42
N ILE A 275 3.05 -1.30 9.16
CA ILE A 275 4.29 -2.00 8.82
C ILE A 275 4.08 -2.92 7.62
N HIS A 276 5.09 -3.02 6.76
CA HIS A 276 5.19 -4.00 5.69
C HIS A 276 6.45 -4.83 5.90
N THR A 277 6.29 -6.13 6.13
CA THR A 277 7.34 -7.10 6.44
C THR A 277 7.15 -8.39 5.63
N ASN A 278 8.07 -9.35 5.72
CA ASN A 278 7.92 -10.64 5.04
C ASN A 278 7.01 -11.63 5.78
N LYS A 279 6.71 -11.40 7.06
CA LYS A 279 5.90 -12.26 7.92
C LYS A 279 5.43 -11.50 9.17
N SER A 280 4.44 -12.07 9.86
CA SER A 280 3.97 -11.52 11.14
C SER A 280 5.15 -11.27 12.08
N CYS A 281 5.23 -10.07 12.63
CA CYS A 281 6.29 -9.70 13.58
C CYS A 281 6.03 -10.19 15.01
N TYR A 282 4.82 -10.66 15.33
CA TYR A 282 4.43 -11.08 16.67
C TYR A 282 3.71 -12.44 16.65
N PRO A 283 4.11 -13.43 17.48
CA PRO A 283 5.37 -13.45 18.25
C PRO A 283 6.58 -13.35 17.31
N LEU A 284 7.73 -12.90 17.84
CA LEU A 284 8.93 -12.68 17.02
C LEU A 284 9.30 -13.93 16.23
N GLN A 285 9.49 -13.76 14.92
CA GLN A 285 9.85 -14.82 13.98
C GLN A 285 11.29 -14.65 13.51
N GLU A 286 11.97 -15.77 13.24
CA GLU A 286 13.29 -15.77 12.60
C GLU A 286 13.24 -15.15 11.20
N ASP A 287 14.36 -14.58 10.74
CA ASP A 287 14.52 -13.98 9.41
C ASP A 287 13.46 -12.92 9.06
N LEU A 288 13.12 -12.06 10.03
CA LEU A 288 12.19 -10.95 9.79
C LEU A 288 12.84 -9.94 8.84
N SER A 289 12.14 -9.65 7.74
CA SER A 289 12.53 -8.64 6.77
C SER A 289 11.53 -7.50 6.81
N ILE A 290 12.00 -6.26 6.80
CA ILE A 290 11.19 -5.04 6.80
C ILE A 290 11.33 -4.37 5.44
N PHE A 291 10.19 -4.08 4.80
CA PHE A 291 10.11 -3.40 3.51
C PHE A 291 9.78 -1.91 3.66
N GLY A 292 8.93 -1.54 4.63
CA GLY A 292 8.55 -0.15 4.84
C GLY A 292 7.44 0.08 5.86
N PHE A 293 6.97 1.32 5.91
CA PHE A 293 6.10 1.84 6.97
C PHE A 293 5.04 2.79 6.43
N TRP A 294 3.83 2.70 6.98
CA TRP A 294 2.79 3.74 6.84
C TRP A 294 2.96 4.79 7.93
N ILE A 295 3.01 6.06 7.53
CA ILE A 295 3.34 7.19 8.41
C ILE A 295 2.23 8.22 8.36
N ASN A 296 1.88 8.75 9.54
CA ASN A 296 1.13 9.99 9.70
C ASN A 296 2.07 11.06 10.26
N ASP A 297 2.23 12.16 9.52
CA ASP A 297 2.95 13.36 9.95
C ASP A 297 1.93 14.48 10.20
N PRO A 298 1.77 14.94 11.46
CA PRO A 298 0.81 15.98 11.81
C PRO A 298 1.19 17.36 11.28
N LEU A 299 2.43 17.58 10.87
CA LEU A 299 2.85 18.92 10.45
C LEU A 299 2.06 19.30 9.17
N PRO A 300 1.36 20.46 9.11
CA PRO A 300 0.51 20.79 7.95
C PRO A 300 1.27 20.92 6.63
N GLN A 301 2.56 21.26 6.71
CA GLN A 301 3.51 21.28 5.59
C GLN A 301 4.46 20.07 5.64
N GLY A 302 4.03 19.00 6.28
CA GLY A 302 4.74 17.75 6.42
C GLY A 302 4.30 16.73 5.38
N ILE A 303 4.51 15.46 5.70
CA ILE A 303 4.16 14.32 4.86
C ILE A 303 2.65 14.07 4.83
N GLY A 304 1.91 14.47 5.87
CA GLY A 304 0.48 14.21 6.01
C GLY A 304 0.15 12.76 6.37
N SER A 305 -1.10 12.36 6.12
CA SER A 305 -1.59 10.98 6.22
C SER A 305 -1.49 10.25 4.88
N ASN A 306 -1.82 8.95 4.85
CA ASN A 306 -1.88 8.17 3.59
C ASN A 306 -0.55 8.24 2.83
N SER A 307 0.50 7.92 3.56
CA SER A 307 1.86 7.93 3.07
C SER A 307 2.57 6.66 3.49
N TYR A 308 3.30 6.08 2.55
CA TYR A 308 4.16 4.93 2.77
C TYR A 308 5.59 5.23 2.36
N LYS A 309 6.54 4.87 3.22
CA LYS A 309 7.98 5.01 2.99
C LYS A 309 8.61 3.63 2.94
N SER A 310 9.44 3.37 1.93
CA SER A 310 10.32 2.21 1.98
C SER A 310 11.26 2.33 3.18
N VAL A 311 11.72 1.21 3.72
CA VAL A 311 12.56 1.20 4.92
C VAL A 311 13.85 1.99 4.71
N THR A 312 14.43 1.94 3.50
CA THR A 312 15.63 2.70 3.16
C THR A 312 15.33 4.19 3.09
N GLN A 313 14.23 4.59 2.46
CA GLN A 313 13.81 6.00 2.44
C GLN A 313 13.51 6.54 3.84
N TRP A 314 12.88 5.70 4.67
CA TRP A 314 12.53 6.01 6.05
C TRP A 314 13.76 6.34 6.90
N ILE A 315 14.76 5.45 6.94
CA ILE A 315 15.98 5.63 7.75
C ILE A 315 16.95 6.65 7.14
N ASP A 316 16.95 6.81 5.82
CA ASP A 316 17.85 7.76 5.14
C ASP A 316 17.37 9.20 5.23
N THR A 317 16.08 9.44 5.44
CA THR A 317 15.51 10.80 5.39
C THR A 317 14.90 11.23 6.72
N TYR A 318 14.13 10.36 7.38
CA TYR A 318 13.22 10.76 8.45
C TYR A 318 13.66 10.26 9.83
N TYR A 319 13.98 8.97 9.95
CA TYR A 319 14.30 8.39 11.24
C TYR A 319 15.80 8.41 11.51
N LYS A 320 16.23 9.46 12.22
CA LYS A 320 17.63 9.75 12.51
C LYS A 320 17.93 9.51 13.98
N PRO A 321 19.19 9.17 14.33
CA PRO A 321 19.61 9.20 15.73
C PRO A 321 19.44 10.64 16.24
N MET A 322 19.03 10.78 17.50
CA MET A 322 18.82 12.07 18.12
C MET A 322 20.14 12.85 18.20
N ASP A 323 20.11 14.13 17.86
CA ASP A 323 21.16 15.12 18.10
C ASP A 323 20.66 16.10 19.17
N THR A 324 20.75 15.68 20.43
CA THR A 324 20.15 16.35 21.58
C THR A 324 21.13 16.45 22.74
N ASP A 325 20.85 17.32 23.71
CA ASP A 325 21.67 17.49 24.92
C ASP A 325 21.20 16.62 26.11
N ASP A 326 20.51 15.51 25.84
CA ASP A 326 19.95 14.63 26.87
C ASP A 326 20.41 13.17 26.75
N GLN A 327 19.83 12.28 27.57
CA GLN A 327 20.19 10.86 27.61
C GLN A 327 19.86 10.08 26.31
N TYR A 328 19.13 10.70 25.38
CA TYR A 328 18.74 10.12 24.10
C TYR A 328 19.69 10.49 22.97
N ASN A 329 20.67 11.37 23.20
CA ASN A 329 21.65 11.74 22.20
C ASN A 329 22.35 10.52 21.57
N ASN A 330 22.50 10.53 20.26
CA ASN A 330 23.01 9.45 19.41
C ASN A 330 22.19 8.14 19.43
N LYS A 331 20.96 8.16 19.94
CA LYS A 331 20.06 6.99 19.94
C LYS A 331 18.87 7.21 19.03
N TYR A 332 18.31 6.12 18.55
CA TYR A 332 16.98 6.09 17.96
C TYR A 332 15.94 5.99 19.07
N VAL A 333 14.87 6.78 19.00
CA VAL A 333 13.84 6.88 20.04
C VAL A 333 12.47 6.48 19.49
N ALA A 334 11.67 5.78 20.29
CA ALA A 334 10.27 5.51 20.00
C ALA A 334 9.46 5.37 21.30
N ILE A 335 8.20 5.79 21.28
CA ILE A 335 7.22 5.44 22.31
C ILE A 335 6.46 4.20 21.83
N VAL A 336 6.77 3.06 22.45
CA VAL A 336 6.29 1.71 22.11
C VAL A 336 6.31 0.86 23.39
N GLU A 337 5.54 -0.22 23.47
CA GLU A 337 5.75 -1.21 24.55
C GLU A 337 5.50 -2.67 24.17
N PRO A 338 6.39 -3.28 23.39
CA PRO A 338 6.31 -4.72 23.13
C PRO A 338 6.81 -5.54 24.33
N PRO A 339 6.42 -6.83 24.43
CA PRO A 339 6.77 -7.71 25.55
C PRO A 339 8.29 -7.90 25.76
N GLN A 340 8.65 -8.26 26.99
CA GLN A 340 10.03 -8.27 27.49
C GLN A 340 10.93 -9.34 26.86
N ASP A 341 10.35 -10.38 26.27
CA ASP A 341 11.08 -11.52 25.71
C ASP A 341 11.48 -11.26 24.25
N LEU A 342 12.52 -10.45 24.03
CA LEU A 342 13.20 -10.40 22.74
C LEU A 342 14.43 -11.29 22.76
N HIS A 343 14.45 -12.26 21.87
CA HIS A 343 15.68 -12.97 21.53
C HIS A 343 16.55 -12.08 20.62
N GLU A 344 17.87 -12.29 20.70
CA GLU A 344 18.84 -11.72 19.75
C GLU A 344 18.62 -12.39 18.38
N GLN A 345 17.68 -11.85 17.62
CA GLN A 345 17.48 -12.19 16.21
C GLN A 345 17.75 -10.96 15.37
N ASP A 346 18.58 -11.17 14.35
CA ASP A 346 18.84 -10.19 13.31
C ASP A 346 17.60 -10.03 12.43
N ILE A 347 17.40 -8.79 11.96
CA ILE A 347 16.39 -8.49 10.94
C ILE A 347 17.07 -7.94 9.70
N LEU A 348 16.41 -8.06 8.56
CA LEU A 348 16.88 -7.53 7.29
C LEU A 348 16.06 -6.30 6.90
N LEU A 349 16.73 -5.19 6.58
CA LEU A 349 16.08 -4.03 5.98
C LEU A 349 16.18 -4.19 4.46
N ILE A 350 15.04 -4.36 3.79
CA ILE A 350 15.01 -4.69 2.36
C ILE A 350 14.98 -3.41 1.54
N LYS A 351 16.03 -3.22 0.73
CA LYS A 351 16.02 -2.17 -0.30
C LYS A 351 15.00 -2.55 -1.38
N PRO A 352 14.11 -1.62 -1.78
CA PRO A 352 13.23 -1.84 -2.93
C PRO A 352 14.02 -2.17 -4.19
N LYS A 353 13.40 -2.99 -5.05
CA LYS A 353 14.03 -3.51 -6.27
C LYS A 353 14.34 -2.40 -7.27
N GLU A 354 15.51 -2.51 -7.90
CA GLU A 354 15.91 -1.63 -9.00
C GLU A 354 15.02 -1.89 -10.23
N GLN A 355 14.40 -0.83 -10.75
CA GLN A 355 13.44 -0.93 -11.86
C GLN A 355 14.07 -0.62 -13.23
N LEU A 356 15.28 -0.04 -13.23
CA LEU A 356 16.00 0.32 -14.43
C LEU A 356 17.17 -0.63 -14.67
N ASN A 357 17.29 -1.16 -15.89
CA ASN A 357 18.49 -1.89 -16.31
C ASN A 357 19.66 -0.95 -16.64
N GLU A 358 20.86 -1.48 -16.80
CA GLU A 358 22.09 -0.69 -17.03
C GLU A 358 22.02 0.27 -18.23
N ILE A 359 21.32 -0.11 -19.31
CA ILE A 359 21.15 0.78 -20.46
C ILE A 359 20.23 1.94 -20.08
N GLN A 360 19.10 1.65 -19.43
CA GLN A 360 18.15 2.66 -18.97
C GLN A 360 18.78 3.62 -17.97
N LYS A 361 19.54 3.11 -16.98
CA LYS A 361 20.30 3.92 -16.02
C LYS A 361 21.18 4.94 -16.75
N ASN A 362 22.02 4.48 -17.67
CA ASN A 362 22.92 5.36 -18.43
C ASN A 362 22.19 6.45 -19.23
N VAL A 363 21.06 6.12 -19.85
CA VAL A 363 20.27 7.10 -20.62
C VAL A 363 19.56 8.09 -19.71
N ILE A 364 18.97 7.62 -18.61
CA ILE A 364 18.27 8.45 -17.62
C ILE A 364 19.24 9.40 -16.90
N GLN A 365 20.48 8.97 -16.63
CA GLN A 365 21.52 9.83 -16.07
C GLN A 365 21.86 11.02 -16.98
N ASN A 366 21.84 10.83 -18.30
CA ASN A 366 22.02 11.92 -19.26
C ASN A 366 20.76 12.77 -19.45
N TYR A 367 19.59 12.17 -19.16
CA TYR A 367 18.33 12.89 -19.19
C TYR A 367 18.23 13.86 -18.02
N ARG A 368 18.05 13.44 -16.75
CA ARG A 368 17.97 14.33 -15.57
C ARG A 368 17.26 15.69 -15.82
N GLY A 369 16.15 15.68 -16.57
CA GLY A 369 15.42 16.91 -16.94
C GLY A 369 16.05 17.82 -18.02
N ASN A 370 17.06 17.35 -18.74
CA ASN A 370 17.81 18.06 -19.77
C ASN A 370 16.91 18.50 -20.94
N LYS A 371 16.67 19.80 -21.02
CA LYS A 371 15.82 20.42 -22.04
C LYS A 371 16.39 20.34 -23.46
N ASN A 372 17.67 20.04 -23.63
CA ASN A 372 18.32 19.95 -24.94
C ASN A 372 18.27 18.54 -25.56
N MET A 373 17.79 17.54 -24.82
CA MET A 373 17.66 16.17 -25.33
C MET A 373 16.58 16.07 -26.44
N PRO A 374 16.78 15.23 -27.48
CA PRO A 374 15.76 14.99 -28.50
C PRO A 374 14.41 14.57 -27.91
N LEU A 375 13.31 15.08 -28.46
CA LEU A 375 11.95 14.87 -27.92
C LEU A 375 11.58 13.37 -27.83
N THR A 376 12.02 12.56 -28.78
CA THR A 376 11.80 11.11 -28.79
C THR A 376 12.46 10.42 -27.60
N LEU A 377 13.71 10.80 -27.28
CA LEU A 377 14.43 10.28 -26.12
C LEU A 377 13.82 10.75 -24.81
N LYS A 378 13.37 12.01 -24.71
CA LYS A 378 12.65 12.50 -23.52
C LYS A 378 11.39 11.69 -23.25
N LYS A 379 10.58 11.43 -24.29
CA LYS A 379 9.38 10.61 -24.17
C LYS A 379 9.72 9.19 -23.70
N LEU A 380 10.78 8.60 -24.26
CA LEU A 380 11.25 7.27 -23.86
C LEU A 380 11.68 7.22 -22.37
N CYS A 381 12.48 8.20 -21.92
CA CYS A 381 12.87 8.30 -20.52
C CYS A 381 11.66 8.45 -19.59
N ASN A 382 10.71 9.34 -19.94
CA ASN A 382 9.48 9.50 -19.17
C ASN A 382 8.70 8.20 -19.07
N THR A 383 8.60 7.42 -20.15
CA THR A 383 7.95 6.10 -20.11
C THR A 383 8.63 5.16 -19.12
N TRP A 384 9.96 5.07 -19.13
CA TRP A 384 10.69 4.20 -18.19
C TRP A 384 10.54 4.65 -16.73
N ILE A 385 10.60 5.96 -16.47
CA ILE A 385 10.41 6.54 -15.12
C ILE A 385 8.98 6.27 -14.62
N VAL A 386 7.97 6.46 -15.47
CA VAL A 386 6.58 6.13 -15.13
C VAL A 386 6.42 4.63 -14.86
N GLN A 387 6.99 3.77 -15.70
CA GLN A 387 6.95 2.31 -15.49
C GLN A 387 7.60 1.91 -14.17
N ALA A 388 8.75 2.49 -13.82
CA ALA A 388 9.41 2.25 -12.54
C ALA A 388 8.52 2.63 -11.35
N ALA A 389 7.82 3.77 -11.41
CA ALA A 389 6.87 4.17 -10.37
C ALA A 389 5.66 3.22 -10.28
N ILE A 390 5.11 2.77 -11.42
CA ILE A 390 4.01 1.80 -11.45
C ILE A 390 4.44 0.46 -10.85
N TYR A 391 5.63 -0.04 -11.21
CA TYR A 391 6.15 -1.29 -10.64
C TYR A 391 6.44 -1.14 -9.15
N GLY A 392 7.04 -0.04 -8.73
CA GLY A 392 7.22 0.28 -7.32
C GLY A 392 5.91 0.24 -6.52
N LEU A 393 4.86 0.90 -7.01
CA LEU A 393 3.53 0.83 -6.40
C LEU A 393 3.00 -0.61 -6.32
N ARG A 394 3.09 -1.36 -7.42
CA ARG A 394 2.57 -2.74 -7.50
C ARG A 394 3.33 -3.72 -6.61
N GLU A 395 4.63 -3.55 -6.43
CA GLU A 395 5.47 -4.42 -5.60
C GLU A 395 5.36 -4.04 -4.11
N GLU A 396 5.29 -2.75 -3.80
CA GLU A 396 5.46 -2.25 -2.42
C GLU A 396 4.14 -1.90 -1.70
N LEU A 397 3.04 -1.65 -2.43
CA LEU A 397 1.90 -0.89 -1.89
C LEU A 397 0.51 -1.36 -2.32
N LEU A 398 0.20 -1.36 -3.62
CA LEU A 398 -1.14 -1.68 -4.13
C LEU A 398 -1.71 -3.02 -3.64
N PRO A 399 -0.89 -4.07 -3.42
CA PRO A 399 -1.41 -5.33 -2.89
C PRO A 399 -1.79 -5.25 -1.40
N TYR A 400 -1.27 -4.26 -0.69
CA TYR A 400 -1.35 -4.11 0.77
C TYR A 400 -2.24 -2.94 1.21
N ASP A 401 -2.67 -2.10 0.26
CA ASP A 401 -3.49 -0.93 0.52
C ASP A 401 -4.64 -0.87 -0.49
N LYS A 402 -5.80 -1.37 -0.07
CA LYS A 402 -6.98 -1.55 -0.93
C LYS A 402 -7.51 -0.20 -1.44
N ASP A 403 -7.49 0.82 -0.59
CA ASP A 403 -8.01 2.14 -0.92
C ASP A 403 -7.11 2.82 -1.95
N LEU A 404 -5.79 2.74 -1.76
CA LEU A 404 -4.83 3.20 -2.76
C LEU A 404 -4.96 2.41 -4.08
N SER A 405 -5.17 1.09 -4.01
CA SER A 405 -5.38 0.24 -5.20
C SER A 405 -6.58 0.68 -6.02
N GLN A 406 -7.74 0.87 -5.37
CA GLN A 406 -8.96 1.37 -6.02
C GLN A 406 -8.82 2.81 -6.55
N LEU A 407 -8.05 3.64 -5.87
CA LEU A 407 -7.74 4.99 -6.32
C LEU A 407 -6.85 4.95 -7.57
N PHE A 408 -5.81 4.11 -7.56
CA PHE A 408 -4.85 3.96 -8.64
C PHE A 408 -5.52 3.57 -9.96
N ASP A 409 -6.48 2.64 -9.93
CA ASP A 409 -7.26 2.20 -11.11
C ASP A 409 -8.02 3.33 -11.81
N LYS A 410 -8.27 4.45 -11.12
CA LYS A 410 -9.01 5.62 -11.63
C LYS A 410 -8.09 6.74 -12.10
N THR A 411 -6.78 6.51 -12.09
CA THR A 411 -5.76 7.53 -12.39
C THR A 411 -4.96 7.20 -13.64
N LYS A 412 -4.33 8.22 -14.21
CA LYS A 412 -3.34 8.13 -15.29
C LYS A 412 -2.06 8.86 -14.88
N PRO A 413 -0.88 8.34 -15.25
CA PRO A 413 0.38 9.00 -14.95
C PRO A 413 0.52 10.32 -15.71
N ILE A 414 1.28 11.22 -15.10
CA ILE A 414 1.63 12.54 -15.61
C ILE A 414 3.13 12.55 -15.91
N ASN A 415 3.60 13.52 -16.69
CA ASN A 415 5.03 13.65 -17.00
C ASN A 415 5.85 13.75 -15.71
N PRO A 416 6.87 12.89 -15.54
CA PRO A 416 7.73 12.93 -14.37
C PRO A 416 8.51 14.24 -14.25
N ILE A 417 8.80 14.62 -13.01
CA ILE A 417 9.60 15.79 -12.68
C ILE A 417 10.90 15.33 -12.02
N PHE A 418 12.03 15.71 -12.61
CA PHE A 418 13.34 15.49 -12.00
C PHE A 418 13.59 16.50 -10.89
N VAL A 419 14.06 16.03 -9.74
CA VAL A 419 14.50 16.87 -8.63
C VAL A 419 15.94 16.55 -8.30
N GLN A 420 16.79 17.58 -8.40
CA GLN A 420 18.17 17.48 -7.95
C GLN A 420 18.21 17.80 -6.46
N ASN A 421 18.70 16.86 -5.65
CA ASN A 421 18.81 17.07 -4.22
C ASN A 421 20.28 17.31 -3.85
N LYS A 422 20.63 18.54 -3.47
CA LYS A 422 22.03 18.90 -3.15
C LYS A 422 22.56 18.21 -1.90
N ASN A 423 21.68 17.82 -0.98
CA ASN A 423 22.02 17.24 0.32
C ASN A 423 21.57 15.78 0.45
N GLY A 424 21.11 15.16 -0.64
CA GLY A 424 20.54 13.83 -0.62
C GLY A 424 20.62 13.18 -2.00
N ARG A 425 19.77 12.19 -2.23
CA ARG A 425 19.68 11.49 -3.52
C ARG A 425 18.81 12.27 -4.48
N ASP A 426 19.23 12.36 -5.73
CA ASP A 426 18.38 12.85 -6.82
C ASP A 426 17.19 11.89 -6.98
N TYR A 427 16.01 12.42 -7.32
CA TYR A 427 14.80 11.62 -7.46
C TYR A 427 13.89 12.15 -8.56
N TYR A 428 12.95 11.31 -8.97
CA TYR A 428 11.84 11.72 -9.83
C TYR A 428 10.53 11.71 -9.04
N ILE A 429 9.71 12.73 -9.28
CA ILE A 429 8.32 12.80 -8.84
C ILE A 429 7.45 12.31 -9.99
N VAL A 430 6.67 11.26 -9.75
CA VAL A 430 5.69 10.73 -10.70
C VAL A 430 4.31 10.90 -10.10
N SER A 431 3.51 11.77 -10.70
CA SER A 431 2.15 12.06 -10.26
C SER A 431 1.13 11.30 -11.08
N PHE A 432 0.02 10.90 -10.46
CA PHE A 432 -1.11 10.27 -11.11
C PHE A 432 -2.38 11.07 -10.82
N GLY A 433 -3.09 11.45 -11.88
CA GLY A 433 -4.31 12.22 -11.80
C GLY A 433 -5.49 11.56 -12.49
N GLU A 434 -6.70 12.07 -12.27
CA GLU A 434 -7.93 11.43 -12.74
C GLU A 434 -7.97 11.21 -14.26
N ILE A 435 -8.47 10.04 -14.68
CA ILE A 435 -8.77 9.75 -16.08
C ILE A 435 -9.85 10.72 -16.59
N GLY A 436 -9.63 11.33 -17.75
CA GLY A 436 -10.56 12.28 -18.36
C GLY A 436 -10.31 13.76 -18.01
N ALA A 437 -9.43 14.08 -17.07
CA ALA A 437 -9.02 15.46 -16.83
C ALA A 437 -8.28 16.05 -18.05
N GLU A 438 -8.69 17.23 -18.51
CA GLU A 438 -7.99 18.03 -19.54
C GLU A 438 -6.76 18.69 -18.92
N PHE A 439 -5.57 18.25 -19.31
CA PHE A 439 -4.31 18.86 -18.88
C PHE A 439 -4.07 20.16 -19.66
N SER A 440 -4.76 21.24 -19.26
CA SER A 440 -4.34 22.60 -19.61
C SER A 440 -3.09 22.97 -18.79
N SER A 441 -2.56 24.19 -18.89
CA SER A 441 -1.32 24.65 -18.24
C SER A 441 -1.29 24.58 -16.70
N ARG A 442 -2.31 23.99 -16.07
CA ARG A 442 -2.41 23.62 -14.66
C ARG A 442 -2.64 22.12 -14.56
N ILE A 443 -1.92 21.45 -13.67
CA ILE A 443 -2.14 20.02 -13.45
C ILE A 443 -3.28 19.90 -12.45
N SER A 444 -4.51 19.86 -12.98
CA SER A 444 -5.71 19.60 -12.21
C SER A 444 -5.79 18.11 -11.85
N ASN A 445 -6.25 17.84 -10.63
CA ASN A 445 -6.74 16.54 -10.15
C ASN A 445 -5.66 15.45 -9.95
N ILE A 446 -4.58 15.74 -9.20
CA ILE A 446 -3.63 14.69 -8.76
C ILE A 446 -4.15 14.03 -7.49
N SER A 447 -4.11 12.70 -7.47
CA SER A 447 -4.53 11.88 -6.33
C SER A 447 -3.41 11.05 -5.72
N ILE A 448 -2.37 10.71 -6.50
CA ILE A 448 -1.25 9.90 -6.03
C ILE A 448 0.05 10.55 -6.50
N VAL A 449 1.04 10.56 -5.62
CA VAL A 449 2.41 10.92 -5.99
C VAL A 449 3.37 9.84 -5.50
N VAL A 450 4.30 9.48 -6.38
CA VAL A 450 5.34 8.49 -6.13
C VAL A 450 6.70 9.14 -6.32
N LEU A 451 7.60 8.94 -5.36
CA LEU A 451 9.01 9.24 -5.50
C LEU A 451 9.76 7.97 -5.87
N ILE A 452 10.58 8.05 -6.91
CA ILE A 452 11.53 7.00 -7.26
C ILE A 452 12.95 7.56 -7.32
N ASP A 453 13.93 6.71 -7.03
CA ASP A 453 15.34 7.07 -7.06
C ASP A 453 15.78 7.50 -8.47
N GLY A 454 16.54 8.60 -8.54
CA GLY A 454 16.97 9.20 -9.79
C GLY A 454 18.04 8.40 -10.54
N TYR A 455 18.62 7.38 -9.92
CA TYR A 455 19.66 6.53 -10.48
C TYR A 455 19.12 5.23 -11.08
N ASP A 456 18.54 4.37 -10.24
CA ASP A 456 18.13 3.01 -10.59
C ASP A 456 16.59 2.84 -10.65
N GLY A 457 15.84 3.91 -10.35
CA GLY A 457 14.38 3.93 -10.40
C GLY A 457 13.69 3.10 -9.31
N HIS A 458 14.40 2.65 -8.27
CA HIS A 458 13.75 1.95 -7.17
C HIS A 458 12.76 2.85 -6.45
N PHE A 459 11.71 2.23 -5.89
CA PHE A 459 10.68 2.93 -5.14
C PHE A 459 11.25 3.57 -3.86
N LEU A 460 10.88 4.82 -3.58
CA LEU A 460 11.25 5.49 -2.32
C LEU A 460 10.04 5.66 -1.42
N GLU A 461 9.00 6.32 -1.92
CA GLU A 461 7.81 6.60 -1.15
C GLU A 461 6.62 6.93 -2.05
N ALA A 462 5.42 6.79 -1.49
CA ALA A 462 4.18 7.24 -2.10
C ALA A 462 3.30 7.95 -1.08
N SER A 463 2.52 8.90 -1.57
CA SER A 463 1.49 9.59 -0.80
C SER A 463 0.25 9.80 -1.66
N TRP A 464 -0.94 9.71 -1.06
CA TRP A 464 -2.19 9.78 -1.81
C TRP A 464 -3.34 10.42 -1.04
N VAL A 465 -4.33 10.88 -1.81
CA VAL A 465 -5.52 11.56 -1.31
C VAL A 465 -6.76 11.04 -2.03
N ASN A 466 -7.82 10.80 -1.27
CA ASN A 466 -9.08 10.27 -1.82
C ASN A 466 -9.83 11.29 -2.69
N LYS A 467 -9.59 12.58 -2.47
CA LYS A 467 -10.13 13.67 -3.29
C LYS A 467 -8.98 14.33 -4.05
N PRO A 468 -9.01 14.34 -5.39
CA PRO A 468 -7.97 14.96 -6.19
C PRO A 468 -7.77 16.44 -5.84
N VAL A 469 -6.53 16.90 -5.88
CA VAL A 469 -6.15 18.29 -5.59
C VAL A 469 -5.56 18.97 -6.82
N GLU A 470 -5.73 20.29 -6.94
CA GLU A 470 -5.13 21.10 -8.02
C GLU A 470 -3.71 21.52 -7.64
N TYR A 471 -2.75 21.32 -8.56
CA TYR A 471 -1.36 21.73 -8.39
C TYR A 471 -0.98 22.80 -9.41
N ASN A 472 -0.48 23.93 -8.92
CA ASN A 472 0.10 24.95 -9.77
C ASN A 472 1.57 24.62 -10.06
N ILE A 473 1.84 23.97 -11.20
CA ILE A 473 3.21 23.72 -11.69
C ILE A 473 3.87 24.99 -12.29
N LEU A 474 3.44 26.17 -11.86
CA LEU A 474 3.88 27.45 -12.42
C LEU A 474 4.66 28.28 -11.40
N SER A 475 5.82 27.80 -10.97
CA SER A 475 7.10 28.50 -11.18
C SER A 475 8.27 27.67 -10.68
N TYR A 476 9.29 27.49 -11.53
CA TYR A 476 10.62 27.10 -11.06
C TYR A 476 11.20 28.26 -10.24
N LYS A 477 10.86 28.33 -8.95
CA LYS A 477 11.68 29.02 -7.96
C LYS A 477 12.18 27.97 -6.99
N SER A 478 13.46 27.60 -7.17
CA SER A 478 14.26 26.77 -6.28
C SER A 478 13.62 25.44 -5.88
N ASP A 479 13.95 24.36 -6.60
CA ASP A 479 13.96 22.96 -6.12
C ASP A 479 12.71 22.42 -5.38
N THR A 480 11.56 23.11 -5.44
CA THR A 480 10.34 22.78 -4.67
C THR A 480 9.09 23.04 -5.53
N LEU A 481 8.17 22.07 -5.57
CA LEU A 481 6.84 22.23 -6.17
C LEU A 481 6.00 23.16 -5.27
N TYR A 482 4.86 23.71 -5.72
CA TYR A 482 4.00 24.56 -4.87
C TYR A 482 2.51 24.24 -5.10
N TYR A 483 1.70 24.38 -4.05
CA TYR A 483 0.23 24.36 -4.15
C TYR A 483 -0.31 25.65 -4.78
N SER A 484 -1.61 25.66 -5.10
CA SER A 484 -2.26 26.82 -5.74
C SER A 484 -2.29 28.08 -4.87
N ASP A 485 -2.11 27.93 -3.57
CA ASP A 485 -2.01 29.00 -2.57
C ASP A 485 -0.58 29.54 -2.36
N GLY A 486 0.42 28.98 -3.06
CA GLY A 486 1.82 29.38 -2.95
C GLY A 486 2.62 28.71 -1.82
N SER A 487 2.08 27.72 -1.13
CA SER A 487 2.83 26.90 -0.16
C SER A 487 3.70 25.86 -0.85
N PRO A 488 4.91 25.53 -0.33
CA PRO A 488 5.78 24.53 -0.94
C PRO A 488 5.15 23.14 -0.88
N TYR A 489 5.46 22.32 -1.89
CA TYR A 489 5.04 20.95 -1.99
C TYR A 489 5.82 20.09 -1.01
N TYR A 490 5.06 19.59 -0.06
CA TYR A 490 5.34 18.41 0.71
C TYR A 490 4.27 17.38 0.34
N PRO A 491 4.45 16.07 0.57
CA PRO A 491 3.53 15.01 0.13
C PRO A 491 2.08 15.04 0.68
N ILE A 492 1.45 16.21 0.82
CA ILE A 492 0.00 16.50 0.72
C ILE A 492 -0.83 16.10 1.96
N GLN A 493 -1.35 17.05 2.74
CA GLN A 493 -2.58 17.77 2.42
C GLN A 493 -2.70 19.20 2.98
N LYS A 494 -3.54 20.01 2.31
CA LYS A 494 -4.20 21.18 2.88
C LYS A 494 -5.73 20.96 2.96
N HIS A 495 -6.22 20.95 4.20
CA HIS A 495 -7.57 21.20 4.72
C HIS A 495 -8.82 20.72 3.97
N ILE A 496 -9.54 19.77 4.58
CA ILE A 496 -11.00 19.77 4.59
C ILE A 496 -11.45 20.44 5.90
N ASN A 497 -11.65 21.76 5.88
CA ASN A 497 -12.51 22.38 6.89
C ASN A 497 -13.96 21.96 6.58
N LYS A 498 -14.49 20.99 7.32
CA LYS A 498 -15.95 20.88 7.49
C LYS A 498 -16.36 22.06 8.37
N THR A 499 -17.30 22.83 7.86
CA THR A 499 -18.06 23.84 8.63
C THR A 499 -19.01 23.16 9.59
#